data_AF-S2DL38-F1
#
_entry.id   AF-S2DL38-F1
#
_cell.length_a   1.000
_cell.length_b   1.000
_cell.length_c   1.000
_cell.angle_alpha   90.00
_cell.angle_beta   90.00
_cell.angle_gamma   90.00
#
_symmetry.space_group_name_H-M   'P 1'
#
loop_
_entity.id
_entity.type
_entity.pdbx_description
1 polymer ?
#
loop_
_entity_poly.entity_id
_entity_poly.type
_entity_poly.pdbx_seq_one_letter_code
_entity_poly.pdbx_strand_id
1 'polypeptide(L)'
;MNWMDKNEELLLQRSFLFGITGIVLCLLALVNINLSLLNAPMGPLNGVGIALQFFGLSIAVLVLRKRKISDKAKEKAKKMILVLGVALIFFFMVI
;
A
#
# COMPACT_ATOMS: atom_id res chain seq x y z
N MET A 1 16.97 3.93 16.96
CA MET A 1 17.42 3.19 15.76
C MET A 1 16.75 3.83 14.54
N ASN A 2 17.49 4.62 13.77
CA ASN A 2 16.95 5.50 12.73
C ASN A 2 16.43 4.67 11.55
N TRP A 3 15.12 4.46 11.45
CA TRP A 3 14.49 3.64 10.39
C TRP A 3 14.81 4.14 8.97
N MET A 4 15.22 5.41 8.85
CA MET A 4 15.51 6.11 7.58
C MET A 4 16.92 5.84 7.00
N ASP A 5 17.84 5.30 7.79
CA ASP A 5 19.19 4.90 7.33
C ASP A 5 19.20 3.57 6.57
N LYS A 6 18.04 2.91 6.45
CA LYS A 6 17.93 1.65 5.71
C LYS A 6 18.02 1.88 4.20
N ASN A 7 18.68 0.91 3.56
CA ASN A 7 18.85 0.82 2.11
C ASN A 7 17.52 1.05 1.37
N GLU A 8 17.55 1.86 0.32
CA GLU A 8 16.37 2.34 -0.43
C GLU A 8 15.54 1.17 -0.97
N GLU A 9 16.22 0.11 -1.38
CA GLU A 9 15.60 -1.10 -1.89
C GLU A 9 14.78 -1.84 -0.82
N LEU A 10 15.26 -1.87 0.42
CA LEU A 10 14.56 -2.49 1.55
C LEU A 10 13.33 -1.67 1.95
N LEU A 11 13.41 -0.34 1.87
CA LEU A 11 12.26 0.54 2.10
C LEU A 11 11.19 0.33 1.02
N LEU A 12 11.58 0.20 -0.24
CA LEU A 12 10.64 -0.09 -1.33
C LEU A 12 10.02 -1.50 -1.21
N GLN A 13 10.79 -2.51 -0.80
CA GLN A 13 10.23 -3.83 -0.51
C GLN A 13 9.17 -3.79 0.61
N ARG A 14 9.43 -3.03 1.67
CA ARG A 14 8.46 -2.85 2.76
C ARG A 14 7.22 -2.09 2.29
N SER A 15 7.41 -1.00 1.54
CA SER A 15 6.33 -0.25 0.90
C SER A 15 5.42 -1.18 0.10
N PHE A 16 6.02 -2.05 -0.72
CA PHE A 16 5.28 -3.05 -1.48
C PHE A 16 4.54 -4.04 -0.60
N LEU A 17 5.19 -4.58 0.44
CA LEU A 17 4.57 -5.56 1.33
C LEU A 17 3.35 -4.98 2.05
N PHE A 18 3.45 -3.75 2.58
CA PHE A 18 2.32 -3.08 3.20
C PHE A 18 1.21 -2.76 2.19
N GLY A 19 1.60 -2.27 1.01
CA GLY A 19 0.69 -1.97 -0.07
C GLY A 19 -0.11 -3.18 -0.54
N ILE A 20 0.57 -4.28 -0.87
CA ILE A 20 -0.10 -5.50 -1.36
C ILE A 20 -0.94 -6.17 -0.27
N THR A 21 -0.47 -6.17 0.98
CA THR A 21 -1.26 -6.70 2.11
C THR A 21 -2.54 -5.89 2.28
N GLY A 22 -2.46 -4.56 2.20
CA GLY A 22 -3.64 -3.70 2.26
C GLY A 22 -4.61 -3.92 1.09
N ILE A 23 -4.10 -4.11 -0.13
CA ILE A 23 -4.93 -4.43 -1.31
C ILE A 23 -5.65 -5.76 -1.12
N VAL A 24 -4.95 -6.79 -0.66
CA VAL A 24 -5.51 -8.13 -0.44
C VAL A 24 -6.59 -8.09 0.65
N LEU A 25 -6.38 -7.35 1.75
CA LEU A 25 -7.39 -7.21 2.80
C LEU A 25 -8.66 -6.52 2.30
N CYS A 26 -8.53 -5.42 1.54
CA CYS A 26 -9.67 -4.74 0.93
C CYS A 26 -10.39 -5.64 -0.10
N LEU A 27 -9.66 -6.43 -0.88
CA LEU A 27 -10.24 -7.40 -1.80
C LEU A 27 -11.02 -8.49 -1.07
N LEU A 28 -10.46 -9.07 0.00
CA LEU A 28 -11.14 -10.09 0.79
C LEU A 28 -12.42 -9.54 1.43
N ALA A 29 -12.37 -8.33 1.97
CA ALA A 29 -13.53 -7.64 2.49
C ALA A 29 -14.59 -7.41 1.40
N LEU A 30 -14.20 -6.94 0.21
CA LEU A 30 -15.10 -6.72 -0.92
C LEU A 30 -15.76 -8.02 -1.40
N VAL A 31 -14.99 -9.10 -1.54
CA VAL A 31 -15.51 -10.42 -1.91
C VAL A 31 -16.49 -10.92 -0.86
N ASN A 32 -16.18 -10.74 0.43
CA ASN A 32 -17.09 -11.14 1.50
C ASN A 32 -18.39 -10.35 1.51
N ILE A 33 -18.34 -9.04 1.22
CA ILE A 33 -19.54 -8.20 1.11
C ILE A 33 -20.45 -8.70 -0.03
N ASN A 34 -19.87 -9.07 -1.18
CA ASN A 34 -20.64 -9.51 -2.34
C ASN A 34 -21.18 -10.95 -2.22
N LEU A 35 -20.41 -11.87 -1.63
CA LEU A 35 -20.76 -13.29 -1.53
C LEU A 35 -21.40 -13.66 -0.18
N SER A 36 -21.41 -12.75 0.80
CA SER A 36 -21.93 -12.98 2.16
C SER A 36 -21.39 -14.26 2.83
N LEU A 37 -20.13 -14.60 2.59
CA LEU A 37 -19.50 -15.83 3.08
C LEU A 37 -19.34 -15.85 4.61
N LEU A 38 -19.10 -14.69 5.22
CA LEU A 38 -18.96 -14.50 6.67
C LEU A 38 -19.83 -13.33 7.15
N ASN A 39 -20.64 -13.60 8.17
CA ASN A 39 -21.39 -12.58 8.92
C ASN A 39 -20.48 -11.86 9.93
N ALA A 40 -19.53 -11.08 9.42
CA ALA A 40 -18.63 -10.25 10.21
C ALA A 40 -18.62 -8.81 9.69
N PRO A 41 -18.47 -7.80 10.57
CA PRO A 41 -18.35 -6.41 10.13
C PRO A 41 -17.05 -6.23 9.34
N MET A 42 -17.16 -6.01 8.03
CA MET A 42 -16.01 -5.83 7.13
C MET A 42 -15.45 -4.40 7.13
N GLY A 43 -16.13 -3.45 7.78
CA GLY A 43 -15.70 -2.05 7.92
C GLY A 43 -14.30 -1.89 8.52
N PRO A 44 -13.98 -2.50 9.67
CA PRO A 44 -12.63 -2.47 10.23
C PRO A 44 -11.58 -3.08 9.31
N LEU A 45 -11.91 -4.16 8.58
CA LEU A 45 -10.98 -4.82 7.65
C LEU A 45 -10.63 -3.91 6.48
N ASN A 46 -11.63 -3.22 5.92
CA ASN A 46 -11.46 -2.19 4.90
C ASN A 46 -10.62 -1.02 5.42
N GLY A 47 -10.91 -0.52 6.63
CA GLY A 47 -10.15 0.56 7.25
C GLY A 47 -8.67 0.21 7.45
N VAL A 48 -8.37 -0.99 7.94
CA VAL A 48 -6.99 -1.48 8.08
C VAL A 48 -6.33 -1.65 6.71
N GLY A 49 -7.04 -2.20 5.72
CA GLY A 49 -6.52 -2.36 4.37
C GLY A 49 -6.14 -1.03 3.72
N ILE A 50 -7.01 -0.02 3.84
CA ILE A 50 -6.77 1.35 3.35
C ILE A 50 -5.59 1.99 4.11
N ALA A 51 -5.54 1.87 5.44
CA ALA A 51 -4.44 2.39 6.25
C ALA A 51 -3.09 1.79 5.85
N LEU A 52 -3.03 0.48 5.60
CA LEU A 52 -1.84 -0.21 5.12
C LEU A 52 -1.42 0.26 3.72
N GLN A 53 -2.37 0.51 2.82
CA GLN A 53 -2.07 1.06 1.50
C GLN A 53 -1.52 2.49 1.59
N PHE A 54 -2.11 3.36 2.43
CA PHE A 54 -1.56 4.70 2.70
C PHE A 54 -0.17 4.63 3.31
N PHE A 55 0.07 3.69 4.23
CA PHE A 55 1.38 3.51 4.83
C PHE A 55 2.41 3.07 3.78
N GLY A 56 2.07 2.09 2.93
CA GLY A 56 2.89 1.68 1.79
C GLY A 56 3.20 2.83 0.84
N LEU A 57 2.18 3.61 0.47
CA LEU A 57 2.32 4.78 -0.40
C LEU A 57 3.23 5.85 0.21
N SER A 58 3.08 6.13 1.51
CA SER A 58 3.91 7.12 2.21
C SER A 58 5.39 6.77 2.15
N ILE A 59 5.74 5.49 2.30
CA ILE A 59 7.13 5.01 2.19
C ILE A 59 7.66 5.18 0.77
N ALA A 60 6.87 4.85 -0.26
CA ALA A 60 7.29 5.03 -1.65
C ALA A 60 7.54 6.51 -1.98
N VAL A 61 6.68 7.42 -1.51
CA VAL A 61 6.87 8.87 -1.66
C VAL A 61 8.10 9.36 -0.90
N LEU A 62 8.33 8.86 0.33
CA LEU A 62 9.53 9.20 1.10
C LEU A 62 10.81 8.77 0.40
N VAL A 63 10.83 7.57 -0.19
CA VAL A 63 11.96 7.09 -0.99
C VAL A 63 12.17 7.98 -2.21
N LEU A 64 11.10 8.36 -2.92
CA LEU A 64 11.20 9.27 -4.07
C LEU A 64 11.74 10.67 -3.70
N ARG A 65 11.48 11.15 -2.48
CA ARG A 65 11.96 12.45 -1.97
C ARG A 65 13.42 12.42 -1.47
N LYS A 66 14.09 11.26 -1.41
CA LYS A 66 15.52 11.20 -1.04
C LYS A 66 16.39 11.86 -2.12
N ARG A 67 17.33 12.72 -1.70
CA ARG A 67 18.21 13.48 -2.61
C ARG A 67 19.23 12.62 -3.37
N LYS A 68 19.71 11.52 -2.77
CA LYS A 68 20.74 10.63 -3.33
C LYS A 68 20.16 9.24 -3.61
N ILE A 69 19.19 9.17 -4.51
CA ILE A 69 18.52 7.93 -4.91
C ILE A 69 19.05 7.43 -6.26
N SER A 70 19.22 6.11 -6.41
CA SER A 70 19.55 5.52 -7.71
C SER A 70 18.39 5.64 -8.70
N ASP A 71 18.66 5.79 -9.99
CA ASP A 71 17.62 5.86 -11.02
C ASP A 71 16.71 4.63 -11.03
N LYS A 72 17.27 3.45 -10.74
CA LYS A 72 16.53 2.19 -10.59
C LYS A 72 15.54 2.24 -9.43
N ALA A 73 15.96 2.74 -8.26
CA ALA A 73 15.08 2.88 -7.10
C ALA A 73 14.02 3.96 -7.34
N LYS A 74 14.36 5.04 -8.04
CA LYS A 74 13.44 6.12 -8.43
C LYS A 74 12.31 5.62 -9.34
N GLU A 75 12.63 4.86 -10.38
CA GLU A 75 11.64 4.26 -11.27
C GLU A 75 10.74 3.24 -10.55
N LYS A 76 11.33 2.41 -9.68
CA LYS A 76 10.57 1.48 -8.85
C LYS A 76 9.62 2.20 -7.89
N ALA A 77 10.06 3.28 -7.26
CA ALA A 77 9.22 4.12 -6.39
C ALA A 77 8.03 4.73 -7.16
N LYS A 78 8.25 5.30 -8.36
CA LYS A 78 7.17 5.85 -9.19
C LYS A 78 6.13 4.78 -9.55
N LYS A 79 6.57 3.60 -9.97
CA LYS A 79 5.66 2.48 -10.30
C LYS A 79 4.86 2.04 -9.08
N MET A 80 5.48 1.96 -7.90
CA MET A 80 4.78 1.64 -6.65
C MET A 80 3.75 2.71 -6.29
N ILE A 81 4.10 3.99 -6.39
CA ILE A 81 3.16 5.10 -6.15
C ILE A 81 1.96 5.00 -7.10
N LEU A 82 2.20 4.72 -8.38
CA LEU A 82 1.14 4.58 -9.37
C LEU A 82 0.20 3.42 -9.03
N VAL A 83 0.75 2.23 -8.77
CA VAL A 83 -0.06 1.04 -8.46
C VAL A 83 -0.86 1.23 -7.17
N LEU A 84 -0.22 1.71 -6.09
CA LEU A 84 -0.89 1.94 -4.81
C LEU A 84 -1.89 3.09 -4.88
N GLY A 85 -1.59 4.14 -5.64
CA GLY A 85 -2.49 5.27 -5.85
C GLY A 85 -3.76 4.86 -6.60
N VAL A 86 -3.62 4.11 -7.69
CA VAL A 86 -4.77 3.61 -8.46
C VAL A 86 -5.60 2.64 -7.61
N ALA A 87 -4.96 1.74 -6.86
CA ALA A 87 -5.65 0.82 -5.97
C ALA A 87 -6.44 1.56 -4.87
N LEU A 88 -5.84 2.56 -4.23
CA LEU A 88 -6.52 3.38 -3.23
C LEU A 88 -7.76 4.08 -3.80
N ILE A 89 -7.64 4.71 -4.97
CA ILE A 89 -8.78 5.38 -5.62
C ILE A 89 -9.89 4.37 -5.92
N PHE A 90 -9.56 3.19 -6.45
CA PHE A 90 -10.53 2.13 -6.70
C PHE A 90 -11.27 1.74 -5.43
N PHE A 91 -10.55 1.44 -4.33
CA PHE A 91 -11.19 1.02 -3.09
C PHE A 91 -12.02 2.13 -2.44
N PHE A 92 -11.61 3.41 -2.56
CA PHE A 92 -12.41 4.55 -2.11
C PHE A 92 -13.72 4.74 -2.88
N MET A 93 -13.76 4.34 -4.15
CA MET A 93 -14.97 4.45 -4.98
C MET A 93 -15.92 3.28 -4.79
N VAL A 94 -15.39 2.10 -4.43
CA VAL A 94 -16.14 0.84 -4.40
C VAL A 94 -16.65 0.47 -3.01
N ILE A 95 -15.91 0.80 -1.95
CA ILE A 95 -16.27 0.54 -0.54
C ILE A 95 -17.15 1.68 -0.03
#